data_AF-A0A3D6BBB6-F1
#
_entry.id   AF-A0A3D6BBB6-F1
#
_cell.length_a   1.000
_cell.length_b   1.000
_cell.length_c   1.000
_cell.angle_alpha   90.00
_cell.angle_beta   90.00
_cell.angle_gamma   90.00
#
_symmetry.space_group_name_H-M   'P 1'
#
loop_
_entity.id
_entity.type
_entity.pdbx_description
1 polymer ?
#
loop_
_entity_poly.entity_id
_entity_poly.type
_entity_poly.pdbx_seq_one_letter_code
_entity_poly.pdbx_strand_id
1 'polypeptide(L)' 'MEKYKPKSDSDELNPSYLFQGIATDLLVAILKGQIDPVELAKKELKNRGLDEDGKWVGFRK' A
#
# COMPACT_ATOMS: atom_id res chain seq x y z
N MET A 1 -17.90 4.37 4.51
CA MET A 1 -16.48 4.61 4.16
C MET A 1 -16.43 4.90 2.67
N GLU A 2 -15.83 6.02 2.28
CA GLU A 2 -15.62 6.34 0.88
C GLU A 2 -14.57 5.38 0.30
N LYS A 3 -14.87 4.77 -0.85
CA LYS A 3 -13.97 3.82 -1.50
C LYS A 3 -12.92 4.59 -2.30
N TYR A 4 -11.69 4.10 -2.35
CA TYR A 4 -10.63 4.67 -3.18
C TYR A 4 -11.11 4.84 -4.64
N LYS A 5 -10.91 6.03 -5.20
CA LYS A 5 -11.16 6.34 -6.61
C LYS A 5 -9.82 6.51 -7.32
N PRO A 6 -9.50 5.69 -8.33
CA PRO A 6 -8.28 5.82 -9.11
C PRO A 6 -8.14 7.22 -9.72
N LYS A 7 -6.90 7.74 -9.77
CA LYS A 7 -6.60 9.04 -10.39
C LYS A 7 -6.56 8.98 -11.93
N SER A 8 -6.48 7.78 -12.50
CA SER A 8 -6.53 7.51 -13.94
C SER A 8 -7.02 6.08 -14.20
N ASP A 9 -7.31 5.77 -15.47
CA ASP A 9 -7.73 4.44 -15.93
C ASP A 9 -6.54 3.47 -16.15
N SER A 10 -5.34 3.81 -15.66
CA SER A 10 -4.16 2.94 -15.75
C SER A 10 -4.31 1.74 -14.80
N ASP A 11 -3.92 0.55 -15.27
CA ASP A 11 -3.87 -0.67 -14.46
C ASP A 11 -2.97 -0.52 -13.22
N GLU A 12 -1.95 0.35 -13.28
CA GLU A 12 -1.07 0.66 -12.14
C GLU A 12 -1.83 1.24 -10.94
N LEU A 13 -2.94 1.94 -11.18
CA LEU A 13 -3.76 2.54 -10.14
C LEU A 13 -5.07 1.76 -9.89
N ASN A 14 -5.23 0.58 -10.48
CA ASN A 14 -6.41 -0.25 -10.31
C ASN A 14 -6.30 -1.11 -9.02
N PRO A 15 -7.14 -0.87 -7.99
CA PRO A 15 -7.05 -1.59 -6.72
C PRO A 15 -7.33 -3.09 -6.84
N SER A 16 -8.03 -3.53 -7.89
CA SER A 16 -8.26 -4.96 -8.16
C SER A 16 -6.97 -5.73 -8.46
N TYR A 17 -5.91 -5.03 -8.88
CA TYR A 17 -4.62 -5.63 -9.23
C TYR A 17 -3.54 -5.45 -8.17
N LEU A 18 -3.83 -4.73 -7.08
CA LEU A 18 -2.89 -4.38 -6.01
C LEU A 18 -2.07 -5.58 -5.49
N PHE A 19 -2.69 -6.77 -5.42
CA PHE A 19 -2.08 -7.97 -4.84
C PHE A 19 -1.72 -9.06 -5.86
N GLN A 20 -1.87 -8.83 -7.16
CA GLN A 20 -1.61 -9.86 -8.18
C GLN A 20 -0.16 -10.36 -8.19
N GLY A 21 0.81 -9.50 -7.86
CA GLY A 21 2.23 -9.85 -7.80
C GLY A 21 2.70 -10.45 -6.48
N ILE A 22 1.83 -10.59 -5.48
CA ILE A 22 2.20 -11.06 -4.14
C ILE A 22 2.08 -12.58 -4.07
N ALA A 23 3.09 -13.24 -3.48
CA ALA A 23 3.05 -14.68 -3.24
C ALA A 23 1.86 -15.10 -2.36
N THR A 24 1.20 -16.20 -2.70
CA THR A 24 0.00 -16.70 -2.01
C THR A 24 0.16 -16.82 -0.50
N ASP A 25 1.32 -17.30 -0.02
CA ASP A 25 1.56 -17.50 1.41
C ASP A 25 1.55 -16.18 2.20
N LEU A 26 2.03 -15.08 1.60
CA LEU A 26 1.98 -13.75 2.21
C LEU A 26 0.54 -13.21 2.27
N LEU A 27 -0.28 -13.51 1.25
CA LEU A 27 -1.71 -13.16 1.28
C LEU A 27 -2.44 -13.90 2.41
N VAL A 28 -2.13 -15.18 2.60
CA VAL A 28 -2.65 -15.98 3.73
C VAL A 28 -2.19 -15.41 5.06
N ALA A 29 -0.92 -15.02 5.20
CA ALA A 29 -0.39 -14.42 6.41
C ALA A 29 -1.06 -13.08 6.76
N ILE A 30 -1.38 -12.25 5.77
CA ILE A 30 -2.19 -11.03 5.94
C ILE A 30 -3.57 -11.38 6.49
N LEU A 31 -4.27 -12.35 5.89
CA LEU A 31 -5.60 -12.76 6.36
C LEU A 31 -5.59 -13.37 7.78
N LYS A 32 -4.48 -13.99 8.18
CA LYS A 32 -4.27 -14.51 9.54
C LYS A 32 -3.85 -13.43 10.55
N GLY A 33 -3.66 -12.18 10.12
CA GLY A 33 -3.18 -11.10 10.98
C GLY A 33 -1.71 -11.23 11.39
N GLN A 34 -0.93 -12.08 10.71
CA GLN A 34 0.50 -12.27 10.96
C GLN A 34 1.33 -11.16 10.30
N ILE A 35 0.78 -10.55 9.25
CA ILE A 35 1.33 -9.37 8.58
C ILE A 35 0.28 -8.27 8.68
N ASP A 36 0.69 -7.09 9.14
CA ASP A 36 -0.10 -5.88 9.03
C ASP A 36 0.24 -5.16 7.70
N PRO A 37 -0.61 -5.28 6.66
CA PRO A 37 -0.34 -4.65 5.37
C PRO A 37 -0.40 -3.12 5.44
N VAL A 38 -1.11 -2.54 6.42
CA VAL A 38 -1.21 -1.09 6.59
C VAL A 38 0.11 -0.54 7.13
N GLU A 39 0.72 -1.21 8.11
CA GLU A 39 2.05 -0.83 8.61
C GLU A 39 3.13 -0.96 7.54
N LEU A 40 3.05 -1.97 6.67
CA LEU A 40 3.95 -2.08 5.53
C LEU A 40 3.77 -0.94 4.52
N ALA A 41 2.53 -0.53 4.25
CA ALA A 41 2.26 0.62 3.39
C ALA A 41 2.82 1.92 3.99
N LYS A 42 2.66 2.15 5.31
CA LYS A 42 3.25 3.30 6.01
C LYS A 42 4.77 3.31 5.93
N LYS A 43 5.41 2.15 6.14
CA LYS A 43 6.86 2.00 6.01
C LYS A 43 7.32 2.36 4.60
N GLU A 44 6.61 1.91 3.58
CA GLU A 44 6.94 2.20 2.19
C GLU A 44 6.76 3.69 1.86
N LEU A 45 5.69 4.34 2.33
CA LEU A 45 5.52 5.80 2.21
C LEU A 45 6.67 6.56 2.86
N LYS A 46 7.07 6.17 4.08
CA LYS A 46 8.23 6.75 4.78
C LYS A 46 9.53 6.56 3.99
N ASN A 47 9.77 5.37 3.43
CA ASN A 47 10.94 5.10 2.58
C ASN A 47 10.97 5.99 1.33
N ARG A 48 9.79 6.39 0.84
CA ARG A 48 9.61 7.34 -0.27
C ARG A 48 9.62 8.79 0.18
N GLY A 49 9.87 9.10 1.45
CA GLY A 49 9.85 10.46 2.00
C GLY A 49 8.45 11.09 2.07
N LEU A 50 7.40 10.26 2.11
CA LEU A 50 6.00 10.67 2.17
C LEU A 50 5.40 10.44 3.57
N ASP A 51 4.40 11.25 3.93
CA ASP A 51 3.53 10.99 5.09
C ASP A 51 2.30 10.13 4.71
N GLU A 52 1.39 9.92 5.66
CA GLU A 52 0.18 9.10 5.47
C GLU A 52 -0.84 9.74 4.51
N ASP A 53 -0.74 11.05 4.27
CA ASP A 53 -1.53 11.77 3.25
C ASP A 53 -0.88 11.69 1.86
N GLY A 54 0.30 11.07 1.74
CA GLY A 54 1.09 11.01 0.52
C GLY A 54 1.80 12.34 0.18
N LYS A 55 1.96 13.24 1.15
CA LYS A 55 2.68 14.51 0.97
C LYS A 55 4.17 14.29 1.21
N TRP A 56 4.99 14.93 0.39
CA TRP A 56 6.44 14.90 0.57
C TRP A 56 6.85 15.64 1.85
N VAL A 57 7.52 14.91 2.76
CA VAL A 57 8.05 15.40 4.04
C VAL A 57 9.57 15.17 4.16
N GLY A 58 10.20 14.64 3.11
CA GLY A 58 11.62 14.30 3.07
C GLY A 58 11.95 12.99 3.80
N PHE A 59 13.20 12.58 3.75
CA PHE A 59 13.67 11.39 4.46
C PHE A 59 13.90 11.75 5.93
N ARG A 60 13.09 11.18 6.82
CA ARG A 60 13.42 11.21 8.26
C ARG A 60 14.72 10.42 8.44
N LYS A 61 15.73 11.07 9.02
CA LYS A 61 16.98 10.41 9.47
C LYS A 61 16.67 9.31 10.49
#